data_AF-A0A1V1WRZ7-F1
#
_entry.id   AF-A0A1V1WRZ7-F1
#
_cell.length_a   1.000
_cell.length_b   1.000
_cell.length_c   1.000
_cell.angle_alpha   90.00
_cell.angle_beta   90.00
_cell.angle_gamma   90.00
#
_symmetry.space_group_name_H-M   'P 1'
#
loop_
_entity.id
_entity.type
_entity.pdbx_description
1 polymer ?
#
loop_
_entity_poly.entity_id
_entity_poly.type
_entity_poly.pdbx_seq_one_letter_code
_entity_poly.pdbx_strand_id
1 'polypeptide(L)'
;MTTRLVFFLVLLCNSLAVSVAVMIHMYTGANQFREGGFITILSAVQLLATSWLSYKILRAGDATRRCSPWRDSRAVWGIISLGFLFLFADELFMIHESIDHQIHYVFNLQKTGLTDRIDDVLIGLYGLAGIGVLIAYRDELKTYREALPFFICGFVLLFTMVGLDLFTNRNDIFPVLFDHDQAAVSYPWLSHAEDWLKVFAEAFFVVAFYAILQKAKCMGEGSVVRTDGCCRGCDVSIYWQALGVSYFFFKVTIGVILPFFTIHHLITGDIVSLKSLVWLVAVVEYWLIFFVVFVE
;
A
#
# COMPACT_ATOMS: atom_id res chain seq x y z
N MET A 1 -2.99 -20.68 -10.51
CA MET A 1 -1.92 -19.78 -10.97
C MET A 1 -0.88 -19.70 -9.87
N THR A 2 0.40 -19.53 -10.21
CA THR A 2 1.45 -19.35 -9.19
C THR A 2 1.39 -17.93 -8.63
N THR A 3 1.79 -17.74 -7.36
CA THR A 3 1.87 -16.42 -6.73
C THR A 3 2.73 -15.45 -7.53
N ARG A 4 3.83 -15.95 -8.13
CA ARG A 4 4.72 -15.16 -9.01
C ARG A 4 3.98 -14.58 -10.21
N LEU A 5 3.16 -15.39 -10.88
CA LEU A 5 2.40 -14.92 -12.04
C LEU A 5 1.39 -13.86 -11.62
N VAL A 6 0.68 -14.05 -10.51
CA VAL A 6 -0.27 -13.05 -9.99
C VAL A 6 0.46 -11.75 -9.64
N PHE A 7 1.61 -11.83 -8.98
CA PHE A 7 2.44 -10.66 -8.67
C PHE A 7 2.82 -9.85 -9.92
N PHE A 8 3.37 -10.50 -10.95
CA PHE A 8 3.73 -9.80 -12.19
C PHE A 8 2.52 -9.20 -12.91
N LEU A 9 1.39 -9.92 -12.94
CA LEU A 9 0.18 -9.43 -13.59
C LEU A 9 -0.38 -8.19 -12.86
N VAL A 10 -0.50 -8.23 -11.54
CA VAL A 10 -1.02 -7.10 -10.76
C VAL A 10 -0.09 -5.89 -10.89
N LEU A 11 1.23 -6.08 -10.83
CA LEU A 11 2.19 -4.98 -11.02
C LEU A 11 2.15 -4.40 -12.44
N LEU A 12 2.05 -5.26 -13.46
CA LEU A 12 1.93 -4.81 -14.85
C LEU A 12 0.65 -4.00 -15.04
N CYS A 13 -0.48 -4.49 -14.52
CA CYS A 13 -1.76 -3.78 -14.59
C CYS A 13 -1.68 -2.40 -13.90
N ASN A 14 -1.09 -2.32 -12.70
CA ASN A 14 -0.93 -1.03 -12.00
C ASN A 14 0.00 -0.08 -12.75
N SER A 15 1.13 -0.59 -13.25
CA SER A 15 2.08 0.23 -14.02
C SER A 15 1.45 0.77 -15.30
N LEU A 16 0.67 -0.06 -16.00
CA LEU A 16 -0.07 0.36 -17.19
C LEU A 16 -1.15 1.39 -16.85
N ALA A 17 -1.93 1.17 -15.78
CA ALA A 17 -2.95 2.10 -15.33
C ALA A 17 -2.36 3.48 -14.98
N VAL A 18 -1.30 3.51 -14.17
CA VAL A 18 -0.57 4.74 -13.82
C VAL A 18 -0.01 5.42 -15.06
N SER A 19 0.64 4.66 -15.96
CA SER A 19 1.18 5.22 -17.21
C SER A 19 0.08 5.85 -18.06
N VAL A 20 -1.06 5.17 -18.23
CA VAL A 20 -2.21 5.69 -18.98
C VAL A 20 -2.77 6.95 -18.32
N ALA A 21 -2.88 7.00 -16.98
CA ALA A 21 -3.35 8.18 -16.26
C ALA A 21 -2.43 9.39 -16.50
N VAL A 22 -1.11 9.19 -16.41
CA VAL A 22 -0.12 10.24 -16.69
C VAL A 22 -0.22 10.70 -18.15
N MET A 23 -0.30 9.78 -19.11
CA MET A 23 -0.42 10.12 -20.53
C MET A 23 -1.71 10.91 -20.81
N ILE A 24 -2.85 10.52 -20.22
CA ILE A 24 -4.11 11.27 -20.35
C ILE A 24 -3.96 12.68 -19.77
N HIS A 25 -3.37 12.81 -18.57
CA HIS A 25 -3.16 14.11 -17.95
C HIS A 25 -2.26 15.01 -18.83
N MET A 26 -1.17 14.48 -19.38
CA MET A 26 -0.27 15.25 -20.26
C MET A 26 -0.93 15.71 -21.56
N TYR A 27 -1.78 14.89 -22.18
CA TYR A 27 -2.40 15.22 -23.47
C TYR A 27 -3.68 16.04 -23.37
N THR A 28 -4.45 15.85 -22.29
CA THR A 28 -5.81 16.43 -22.16
C THR A 28 -5.94 17.40 -21.00
N GLY A 29 -4.98 17.42 -20.07
CA GLY A 29 -5.10 18.12 -18.79
C GLY A 29 -6.03 17.42 -17.79
N ALA A 30 -6.77 16.37 -18.20
CA ALA A 30 -7.68 15.68 -17.30
C ALA A 30 -6.91 14.86 -16.26
N ASN A 31 -7.02 15.27 -14.99
CA ASN A 31 -6.38 14.55 -13.89
C ASN A 31 -7.17 13.29 -13.52
N GLN A 32 -6.65 12.12 -13.88
CA GLN A 32 -7.25 10.81 -13.59
C GLN A 32 -6.89 10.26 -12.20
N PHE A 33 -6.03 10.98 -11.46
CA PHE A 33 -5.67 10.72 -10.08
C PHE A 33 -6.62 11.39 -9.09
N ARG A 34 -7.37 12.41 -9.53
CA ARG A 34 -8.42 13.03 -8.72
C ARG A 34 -9.49 12.01 -8.33
N GLU A 35 -10.12 12.21 -7.18
CA GLU A 35 -11.33 11.53 -6.73
C GLU A 35 -12.34 11.29 -7.86
N GLY A 36 -12.83 10.05 -7.94
CA GLY A 36 -13.74 9.60 -9.00
C GLY A 36 -13.06 9.30 -10.34
N GLY A 37 -11.75 9.53 -10.45
CA GLY A 37 -10.93 9.09 -11.57
C GLY A 37 -10.81 7.57 -11.64
N PHE A 38 -10.32 7.04 -12.76
CA PHE A 38 -10.23 5.58 -12.91
C PHE A 38 -9.19 4.94 -11.99
N ILE A 39 -8.21 5.70 -11.49
CA ILE A 39 -7.24 5.22 -10.50
C ILE A 39 -7.92 4.93 -9.16
N THR A 40 -8.85 5.79 -8.72
CA THR A 40 -9.73 5.52 -7.56
C THR A 40 -10.54 4.24 -7.75
N ILE A 41 -11.12 4.02 -8.93
CA ILE A 41 -11.86 2.79 -9.23
C ILE A 41 -10.95 1.56 -9.18
N LEU A 42 -9.74 1.66 -9.74
CA LEU A 42 -8.75 0.59 -9.69
C LEU A 42 -8.39 0.25 -8.24
N SER A 43 -8.13 1.26 -7.41
CA SER A 43 -7.83 1.08 -5.99
C SER A 43 -8.99 0.39 -5.25
N ALA A 44 -10.22 0.89 -5.43
CA ALA A 44 -11.41 0.26 -4.87
C ALA A 44 -11.54 -1.23 -5.27
N VAL A 45 -11.29 -1.58 -6.54
CA VAL A 45 -11.30 -2.98 -6.98
C VAL A 45 -10.23 -3.81 -6.28
N GLN A 46 -9.04 -3.28 -6.01
CA GLN A 46 -7.97 -3.98 -5.29
C GLN A 46 -8.28 -4.16 -3.81
N LEU A 47 -8.87 -3.17 -3.15
CA LEU A 47 -9.38 -3.26 -1.78
C LEU A 47 -10.48 -4.33 -1.67
N LEU A 48 -11.44 -4.35 -2.62
CA LEU A 48 -12.48 -5.38 -2.68
C LEU A 48 -11.89 -6.77 -2.93
N ALA A 49 -10.92 -6.89 -3.85
CA ALA A 49 -10.23 -8.15 -4.09
C ALA A 49 -9.52 -8.66 -2.82
N THR A 50 -8.88 -7.76 -2.08
CA THR A 50 -8.20 -8.07 -0.81
C THR A 50 -9.18 -8.53 0.26
N SER A 51 -10.32 -7.84 0.39
CA SER A 51 -11.42 -8.24 1.27
C SER A 51 -11.94 -9.64 0.92
N TRP A 52 -12.18 -9.89 -0.36
CA TRP A 52 -12.68 -11.18 -0.85
C TRP A 52 -11.67 -12.32 -0.65
N LEU A 53 -10.39 -12.09 -0.90
CA LEU A 53 -9.32 -13.07 -0.63
C LEU A 53 -9.26 -13.42 0.86
N SER A 54 -9.33 -12.40 1.73
CA SER A 54 -9.38 -12.59 3.19
C SER A 54 -10.59 -13.41 3.62
N TYR A 55 -11.76 -13.14 3.04
CA TYR A 55 -12.96 -13.95 3.25
C TYR A 55 -12.79 -15.41 2.77
N LYS A 56 -12.13 -15.63 1.63
CA LYS A 56 -11.84 -16.98 1.15
C LYS A 56 -10.88 -17.72 2.08
N ILE A 57 -9.88 -17.05 2.67
CA ILE A 57 -8.99 -17.63 3.68
C ILE A 57 -9.79 -18.04 4.93
N LEU A 58 -10.66 -17.16 5.42
CA LEU A 58 -11.59 -17.46 6.51
C LEU A 58 -12.39 -18.75 6.25
N ARG A 59 -12.91 -18.92 5.03
CA ARG A 59 -13.70 -20.09 4.62
C ARG A 59 -12.85 -21.35 4.41
N ALA A 60 -11.57 -21.20 4.08
CA ALA A 60 -10.65 -22.31 3.86
C ALA A 60 -10.07 -22.86 5.18
N GLY A 61 -10.06 -22.07 6.27
CA GLY A 61 -9.54 -22.51 7.55
C GLY A 61 -10.32 -23.69 8.14
N ASP A 62 -9.60 -24.70 8.64
CA ASP A 62 -10.19 -25.92 9.20
C ASP A 62 -11.12 -25.64 10.39
N ALA A 63 -12.31 -26.26 10.38
CA ALA A 63 -13.31 -26.12 11.45
C ALA A 63 -12.96 -26.86 12.74
N THR A 64 -11.85 -27.61 12.73
CA THR A 64 -11.44 -28.54 13.77
C THR A 64 -10.59 -27.89 14.86
N ARG A 65 -10.00 -26.71 14.64
CA ARG A 65 -9.28 -25.95 15.67
C ARG A 65 -10.18 -24.95 16.38
N ARG A 66 -11.20 -25.44 17.10
CA ARG A 66 -12.01 -24.57 17.98
C ARG A 66 -11.22 -24.24 19.25
N CYS A 67 -10.54 -23.10 19.24
CA CYS A 67 -10.15 -22.40 20.47
C CYS A 67 -11.18 -21.31 20.80
N SER A 68 -10.97 -20.58 21.90
CA SER A 68 -11.78 -19.40 22.28
C SER A 68 -12.04 -18.49 21.05
N PRO A 69 -13.25 -17.92 20.89
CA PRO A 69 -13.65 -17.18 19.68
C PRO A 69 -12.74 -16.00 19.34
N TRP A 70 -12.06 -15.40 20.32
CA TRP A 70 -11.11 -14.30 20.12
C TRP A 70 -9.69 -14.76 19.78
N ARG A 71 -9.37 -16.03 20.06
CA ARG A 71 -8.09 -16.68 19.72
C ARG A 71 -8.21 -17.61 18.51
N ASP A 72 -9.40 -17.73 17.94
CA ASP A 72 -9.61 -18.48 16.71
C ASP A 72 -8.96 -17.72 15.56
N SER A 73 -8.07 -18.38 14.82
CA SER A 73 -7.46 -17.87 13.60
C SER A 73 -8.51 -17.38 12.59
N ARG A 74 -9.75 -17.87 12.65
CA ARG A 74 -10.85 -17.38 11.82
C ARG A 74 -11.24 -15.94 12.13
N ALA A 75 -11.21 -15.54 13.40
CA ALA A 75 -11.58 -14.18 13.78
C ALA A 75 -10.68 -13.14 13.07
N VAL A 76 -9.38 -13.40 12.95
CA VAL A 76 -8.46 -12.46 12.28
C VAL A 76 -8.83 -12.25 10.83
N TRP A 77 -9.09 -13.32 10.08
CA TRP A 77 -9.43 -13.22 8.67
C TRP A 77 -10.78 -12.55 8.44
N GLY A 78 -11.72 -12.73 9.37
CA GLY A 78 -13.00 -12.01 9.38
C GLY A 78 -12.83 -10.51 9.63
N ILE A 79 -12.03 -10.14 10.64
CA ILE A 79 -11.73 -8.73 10.97
C ILE A 79 -11.03 -8.05 9.78
N ILE A 80 -10.00 -8.69 9.22
CA ILE A 80 -9.27 -8.17 8.05
C ILE A 80 -10.20 -8.03 6.85
N SER A 81 -11.02 -9.04 6.55
CA SER A 81 -11.96 -8.98 5.42
C SER A 81 -12.95 -7.83 5.57
N LEU A 82 -13.50 -7.63 6.78
CA LEU A 82 -14.40 -6.51 7.07
C LEU A 82 -13.67 -5.16 7.00
N GLY A 83 -12.43 -5.08 7.50
CA GLY A 83 -11.61 -3.88 7.42
C GLY A 83 -11.34 -3.44 5.98
N PHE A 84 -10.92 -4.35 5.10
CA PHE A 84 -10.74 -4.02 3.68
C PHE A 84 -12.06 -3.75 2.95
N LEU A 85 -13.18 -4.35 3.37
CA LEU A 85 -14.49 -4.01 2.82
C LEU A 85 -14.91 -2.58 3.21
N PHE A 86 -14.61 -2.18 4.45
CA PHE A 86 -14.80 -0.81 4.90
C PHE A 86 -13.92 0.16 4.11
N LEU A 87 -12.62 -0.13 3.93
CA LEU A 87 -11.73 0.69 3.10
C LEU A 87 -12.21 0.80 1.65
N PHE A 88 -12.71 -0.29 1.07
CA PHE A 88 -13.33 -0.25 -0.26
C PHE A 88 -14.54 0.69 -0.32
N ALA A 89 -15.42 0.63 0.69
CA ALA A 89 -16.58 1.51 0.77
C ALA A 89 -16.13 2.97 0.99
N ASP A 90 -15.11 3.18 1.81
CA ASP A 90 -14.52 4.49 2.05
C ASP A 90 -13.95 5.11 0.77
N GLU A 91 -13.17 4.36 -0.02
CA GLU A 91 -12.61 4.83 -1.30
C GLU A 91 -13.71 5.21 -2.32
N LEU A 92 -14.87 4.52 -2.31
CA LEU A 92 -15.97 4.81 -3.23
C LEU A 92 -16.91 5.93 -2.76
N PHE A 93 -17.10 6.05 -1.44
CA PHE A 93 -18.10 6.95 -0.85
C PHE A 93 -17.48 8.14 -0.10
N MET A 94 -16.15 8.22 -0.03
CA MET A 94 -15.40 9.29 0.63
C MET A 94 -15.90 9.50 2.06
N ILE A 95 -15.96 8.39 2.82
CA ILE A 95 -16.50 8.40 4.19
C ILE A 95 -15.56 9.22 5.09
N HIS A 96 -14.24 9.10 4.92
CA HIS A 96 -13.26 9.91 5.65
C HIS A 96 -13.43 11.41 5.39
N GLU A 97 -13.68 11.84 4.15
CA GLU A 97 -13.95 13.25 3.82
C GLU A 97 -15.25 13.74 4.48
N SER A 98 -16.30 12.91 4.44
CA SER A 98 -17.57 13.21 5.12
C SER A 98 -17.41 13.34 6.64
N ILE A 99 -16.57 12.52 7.25
CA ILE A 99 -16.25 12.59 8.69
C ILE A 99 -15.47 13.86 8.99
N ASP A 100 -14.46 14.21 8.20
CA ASP A 100 -13.70 15.46 8.35
C ASP A 100 -14.65 16.67 8.33
N HIS A 101 -15.49 16.78 7.30
CA HIS A 101 -16.47 17.86 7.19
C HIS A 101 -17.42 17.95 8.38
N GLN A 102 -17.87 16.80 8.92
CA GLN A 102 -18.70 16.77 10.12
C GLN A 102 -17.94 17.23 11.36
N ILE A 103 -16.66 16.87 11.52
CA ILE A 103 -15.82 17.32 12.63
C ILE A 103 -15.67 18.85 12.58
N HIS A 104 -15.33 19.42 11.43
CA HIS A 104 -15.24 20.88 11.28
C HIS A 104 -16.55 21.58 11.61
N TYR A 105 -17.67 21.01 11.14
CA TYR A 105 -19.00 21.56 11.39
C TYR A 105 -19.39 21.50 12.89
N VAL A 106 -19.20 20.36 13.55
CA VAL A 106 -19.62 20.14 14.94
C VAL A 106 -18.77 20.95 15.92
N PHE A 107 -17.46 21.04 15.68
CA PHE A 107 -16.54 21.75 16.57
C PHE A 107 -16.32 23.22 16.19
N ASN A 108 -16.94 23.69 15.09
CA ASN A 108 -16.74 25.02 14.54
C ASN A 108 -15.25 25.36 14.37
N LEU A 109 -14.47 24.36 13.94
CA LEU A 109 -13.05 24.53 13.66
C LEU A 109 -12.89 25.28 12.34
N GLN A 110 -12.04 26.29 12.32
CA GLN A 110 -11.63 26.88 11.06
C GLN A 110 -10.75 25.87 10.32
N LYS A 111 -10.99 25.72 9.02
CA LYS A 111 -10.11 25.00 8.09
C LYS A 111 -8.73 25.65 8.08
N THR A 112 -7.89 25.19 8.99
CA THR A 112 -6.47 25.48 9.05
C THR A 112 -5.72 24.34 8.38
N GLY A 113 -4.48 24.60 7.96
CA GLY A 113 -3.66 23.55 7.38
C GLY A 113 -3.44 22.34 8.28
N LEU A 114 -3.71 22.39 9.60
CA LEU A 114 -3.64 21.22 10.50
C LEU A 114 -4.95 20.41 10.50
N THR A 115 -6.08 21.10 10.46
CA THR A 115 -7.41 20.50 10.58
C THR A 115 -7.92 19.92 9.27
N ASP A 116 -7.41 20.38 8.12
CA ASP A 116 -7.71 19.84 6.78
C ASP A 116 -6.96 18.52 6.49
N ARG A 117 -6.45 17.82 7.51
CA ARG A 117 -5.63 16.58 7.38
C ARG A 117 -6.10 15.44 8.26
N ILE A 118 -7.31 15.60 8.81
CA ILE A 118 -7.85 14.59 9.71
C ILE A 118 -8.09 13.30 8.90
N ASP A 119 -8.42 13.41 7.63
CA ASP A 119 -8.44 12.35 6.62
C ASP A 119 -7.11 11.61 6.46
N ASP A 120 -5.98 12.29 6.25
CA ASP A 120 -4.66 11.64 6.11
C ASP A 120 -4.32 10.82 7.37
N VAL A 121 -4.61 11.42 8.54
CA VAL A 121 -4.41 10.79 9.84
C VAL A 121 -5.35 9.60 10.01
N LEU A 122 -6.60 9.68 9.55
CA LEU A 122 -7.54 8.56 9.58
C LEU A 122 -7.03 7.37 8.74
N ILE A 123 -6.53 7.61 7.53
CA ILE A 123 -5.93 6.57 6.68
C ILE A 123 -4.71 5.94 7.38
N GLY A 124 -3.83 6.75 7.95
CA GLY A 124 -2.71 6.28 8.76
C GLY A 124 -3.14 5.43 9.95
N LEU A 125 -4.20 5.83 10.66
CA LEU A 125 -4.78 5.06 11.77
C LEU A 125 -5.38 3.73 11.31
N TYR A 126 -6.01 3.67 10.13
CA TYR A 126 -6.48 2.40 9.56
C TYR A 126 -5.31 1.45 9.26
N GLY A 127 -4.21 1.98 8.71
CA GLY A 127 -2.97 1.23 8.52
C GLY A 127 -2.41 0.68 9.83
N LEU A 128 -2.34 1.52 10.87
CA LEU A 128 -1.88 1.12 12.21
C LEU A 128 -2.79 0.08 12.87
N ALA A 129 -4.11 0.20 12.71
CA ALA A 129 -5.06 -0.81 13.17
C ALA A 129 -4.82 -2.15 12.45
N GLY A 130 -4.57 -2.12 11.14
CA GLY A 130 -4.16 -3.29 10.37
C GLY A 130 -2.91 -3.96 10.93
N ILE A 131 -1.85 -3.19 11.20
CA ILE A 131 -0.63 -3.70 11.86
C ILE A 131 -0.96 -4.29 13.24
N GLY A 132 -1.77 -3.60 14.04
CA GLY A 132 -2.18 -4.05 15.36
C GLY A 132 -2.86 -5.43 15.32
N VAL A 133 -3.76 -5.64 14.34
CA VAL A 133 -4.39 -6.94 14.08
C VAL A 133 -3.34 -7.99 13.71
N LEU A 134 -2.39 -7.68 12.82
CA LEU A 134 -1.34 -8.63 12.46
C LEU A 134 -0.43 -8.99 13.65
N ILE A 135 -0.07 -8.02 14.50
CA ILE A 135 0.73 -8.26 15.71
C ILE A 135 -0.05 -9.13 16.72
N ALA A 136 -1.33 -8.82 16.95
CA ALA A 136 -2.18 -9.57 17.87
C ALA A 136 -2.32 -11.04 17.45
N TYR A 137 -2.30 -11.33 16.15
CA TYR A 137 -2.42 -12.67 15.57
C TYR A 137 -1.13 -13.16 14.91
N ARG A 138 0.04 -12.68 15.36
CA ARG A 138 1.35 -13.00 14.78
C ARG A 138 1.66 -14.49 14.69
N ASP A 139 1.13 -15.30 15.62
CA ASP A 139 1.38 -16.74 15.62
C ASP A 139 0.68 -17.44 14.45
N GLU A 140 -0.47 -16.95 14.00
CA GLU A 140 -1.11 -17.40 12.77
C GLU A 140 -0.26 -17.00 11.55
N LEU A 141 0.22 -15.75 11.52
CA LEU A 141 1.05 -15.24 10.43
C LEU A 141 2.40 -15.96 10.28
N LYS A 142 2.97 -16.49 11.36
CA LYS A 142 4.18 -17.34 11.30
C LYS A 142 3.98 -18.57 10.42
N THR A 143 2.76 -19.06 10.25
CA THR A 143 2.43 -20.14 9.32
C THR A 143 2.60 -19.71 7.86
N TYR A 144 2.40 -18.41 7.60
CA TYR A 144 2.43 -17.79 6.27
C TYR A 144 3.62 -16.84 6.10
N ARG A 145 4.80 -17.17 6.65
CA ARG A 145 6.02 -16.36 6.57
C ARG A 145 6.42 -15.91 5.16
N GLU A 146 6.05 -16.67 4.14
CA GLU A 146 6.29 -16.33 2.73
C GLU A 146 5.50 -15.09 2.25
N ALA A 147 4.40 -14.76 2.91
CA ALA A 147 3.58 -13.59 2.61
C ALA A 147 4.06 -12.32 3.31
N LEU A 148 4.88 -12.43 4.37
CA LEU A 148 5.33 -11.30 5.18
C LEU A 148 6.06 -10.21 4.38
N PRO A 149 6.98 -10.53 3.45
CA PRO A 149 7.64 -9.49 2.66
C PRO A 149 6.65 -8.63 1.85
N PHE A 150 5.57 -9.22 1.34
CA PHE A 150 4.56 -8.47 0.62
C PHE A 150 3.76 -7.55 1.54
N PHE A 151 3.38 -8.01 2.74
CA PHE A 151 2.74 -7.14 3.74
C PHE A 151 3.64 -5.96 4.11
N ILE A 152 4.92 -6.22 4.35
CA ILE A 152 5.86 -5.17 4.74
C ILE A 152 5.98 -4.14 3.61
N CYS A 153 6.21 -4.58 2.36
CA CYS A 153 6.24 -3.66 1.22
C CYS A 153 4.94 -2.86 1.10
N GLY A 154 3.78 -3.51 1.28
CA GLY A 154 2.47 -2.84 1.28
C GLY A 154 2.37 -1.76 2.36
N PHE A 155 2.72 -2.06 3.60
CA PHE A 155 2.69 -1.07 4.69
C PHE A 155 3.72 0.05 4.51
N VAL A 156 4.94 -0.25 4.07
CA VAL A 156 5.95 0.79 3.80
C VAL A 156 5.44 1.77 2.74
N LEU A 157 4.86 1.26 1.65
CA LEU A 157 4.28 2.11 0.60
C LEU A 157 3.08 2.92 1.12
N LEU A 158 2.19 2.29 1.90
CA LEU A 158 1.05 2.96 2.54
C LEU A 158 1.49 4.11 3.46
N PHE A 159 2.44 3.88 4.37
CA PHE A 159 2.91 4.96 5.26
C PHE A 159 3.76 6.00 4.54
N THR A 160 4.46 5.62 3.46
CA THR A 160 5.15 6.60 2.61
C THR A 160 4.14 7.51 1.92
N MET A 161 3.05 6.94 1.40
CA MET A 161 1.93 7.68 0.81
C MET A 161 1.33 8.68 1.81
N VAL A 162 0.94 8.23 3.00
CA VAL A 162 0.42 9.10 4.07
C VAL A 162 1.45 10.17 4.45
N GLY A 163 2.73 9.82 4.47
CA GLY A 163 3.81 10.78 4.72
C GLY A 163 3.89 11.86 3.65
N LEU A 164 3.85 11.47 2.36
CA LEU A 164 3.88 12.41 1.25
C LEU A 164 2.71 13.38 1.31
N ASP A 165 1.51 12.87 1.58
CA ASP A 165 0.28 13.66 1.69
C ASP A 165 0.38 14.71 2.82
N LEU A 166 0.84 14.27 4.01
CA LEU A 166 1.14 15.18 5.11
C LEU A 166 2.21 16.24 4.74
N PHE A 167 3.15 15.94 3.84
CA PHE A 167 4.15 16.92 3.41
C PHE A 167 3.62 17.87 2.33
N THR A 168 2.82 17.39 1.37
CA THR A 168 2.28 18.17 0.26
C THR A 168 1.19 19.13 0.69
N ASN A 169 0.31 18.72 1.60
CA ASN A 169 -0.82 19.55 2.05
C ASN A 169 -0.42 20.76 2.91
N ARG A 170 0.89 21.04 3.14
CA ARG A 170 1.34 22.19 3.96
C ARG A 170 1.77 23.37 3.09
N ASN A 171 0.85 24.29 2.88
CA ASN A 171 1.13 25.62 2.33
C ASN A 171 2.18 26.40 3.13
N ASP A 172 2.50 25.97 4.36
CA ASP A 172 3.42 26.67 5.26
C ASP A 172 4.82 26.01 5.37
N ILE A 173 4.94 24.68 5.26
CA ILE A 173 6.27 24.02 5.29
C ILE A 173 6.89 24.03 3.90
N PHE A 174 6.09 23.70 2.88
CA PHE A 174 6.63 23.43 1.56
C PHE A 174 7.35 24.67 1.00
N PRO A 175 6.79 25.89 1.11
CA PRO A 175 7.49 27.12 0.74
C PRO A 175 8.63 27.55 1.68
N VAL A 176 8.73 26.96 2.88
CA VAL A 176 9.87 27.20 3.79
C VAL A 176 11.06 26.33 3.41
N LEU A 177 10.82 25.14 2.83
CA LEU A 177 11.86 24.22 2.37
C LEU A 177 12.25 24.43 0.90
N PHE A 178 11.31 24.92 0.07
CA PHE A 178 11.47 25.13 -1.36
C PHE A 178 11.01 26.53 -1.76
N ASP A 179 11.67 27.15 -2.74
CA ASP A 179 11.21 28.42 -3.29
C ASP A 179 9.80 28.27 -3.90
N HIS A 180 9.01 29.35 -3.92
CA HIS A 180 7.62 29.34 -4.41
C HIS A 180 7.46 28.73 -5.81
N ASP A 181 8.40 29.00 -6.72
CA ASP A 181 8.38 28.44 -8.07
C ASP A 181 8.64 26.93 -8.07
N GLN A 182 9.59 26.45 -7.27
CA GLN A 182 9.87 25.02 -7.10
C GLN A 182 8.70 24.29 -6.45
N ALA A 183 8.04 24.93 -5.48
CA ALA A 183 6.85 24.41 -4.82
C ALA A 183 5.69 24.21 -5.80
N ALA A 184 5.40 25.22 -6.63
CA ALA A 184 4.34 25.16 -7.63
C ALA A 184 4.55 24.04 -8.65
N VAL A 185 5.80 23.77 -9.04
CA VAL A 185 6.12 22.70 -9.98
C VAL A 185 6.13 21.32 -9.31
N SER A 186 6.58 21.21 -8.06
CA SER A 186 6.73 19.91 -7.38
C SER A 186 5.42 19.36 -6.83
N TYR A 187 4.49 20.24 -6.43
CA TYR A 187 3.24 19.84 -5.77
C TYR A 187 2.40 18.84 -6.58
N PRO A 188 2.09 19.07 -7.88
CA PRO A 188 1.29 18.12 -8.66
C PRO A 188 1.95 16.75 -8.80
N TRP A 189 3.29 16.70 -8.88
CA TRP A 189 4.02 15.44 -8.99
C TRP A 189 4.02 14.64 -7.69
N LEU A 190 4.12 15.32 -6.55
CA LEU A 190 4.04 14.65 -5.26
C LEU A 190 2.62 14.12 -5.00
N SER A 191 1.59 14.89 -5.35
CA SER A 191 0.20 14.42 -5.31
C SER A 191 -0.01 13.19 -6.23
N HIS A 192 0.55 13.17 -7.44
CA HIS A 192 0.49 11.95 -8.27
C HIS A 192 1.26 10.78 -7.64
N ALA A 193 2.42 11.04 -7.03
CA ALA A 193 3.24 10.01 -6.40
C ALA A 193 2.50 9.33 -5.22
N GLU A 194 1.73 10.10 -4.46
CA GLU A 194 0.85 9.59 -3.40
C GLU A 194 -0.11 8.52 -3.93
N ASP A 195 -0.87 8.83 -4.99
CA ASP A 195 -1.79 7.88 -5.61
C ASP A 195 -1.10 6.65 -6.20
N TRP A 196 0.13 6.82 -6.73
CA TRP A 196 0.92 5.68 -7.21
C TRP A 196 1.25 4.74 -6.05
N LEU A 197 1.77 5.29 -4.96
CA LEU A 197 2.14 4.51 -3.78
C LEU A 197 0.92 3.80 -3.19
N LYS A 198 -0.26 4.43 -3.18
CA LYS A 198 -1.54 3.81 -2.78
C LYS A 198 -1.83 2.54 -3.58
N VAL A 199 -1.95 2.65 -4.92
CA VAL A 199 -2.30 1.48 -5.75
C VAL A 199 -1.21 0.39 -5.70
N PHE A 200 0.07 0.76 -5.60
CA PHE A 200 1.13 -0.23 -5.44
C PHE A 200 1.07 -0.92 -4.07
N ALA A 201 0.77 -0.21 -2.98
CA ALA A 201 0.58 -0.81 -1.66
C ALA A 201 -0.52 -1.88 -1.69
N GLU A 202 -1.65 -1.56 -2.31
CA GLU A 202 -2.78 -2.49 -2.47
C GLU A 202 -2.44 -3.71 -3.31
N ALA A 203 -1.68 -3.55 -4.39
CA ALA A 203 -1.16 -4.68 -5.18
C ALA A 203 -0.36 -5.66 -4.31
N PHE A 204 0.50 -5.14 -3.43
CA PHE A 204 1.26 -5.96 -2.50
C PHE A 204 0.35 -6.70 -1.53
N PHE A 205 -0.68 -6.05 -0.99
CA PHE A 205 -1.66 -6.73 -0.13
C PHE A 205 -2.43 -7.82 -0.89
N VAL A 206 -2.93 -7.56 -2.09
CA VAL A 206 -3.61 -8.57 -2.94
C VAL A 206 -2.73 -9.81 -3.12
N VAL A 207 -1.44 -9.63 -3.42
CA VAL A 207 -0.48 -10.73 -3.60
C VAL A 207 -0.23 -11.46 -2.28
N ALA A 208 -0.09 -10.75 -1.17
CA ALA A 208 0.11 -11.34 0.16
C ALA A 208 -1.06 -12.27 0.53
N PHE A 209 -2.30 -11.79 0.41
CA PHE A 209 -3.49 -12.59 0.71
C PHE A 209 -3.70 -13.71 -0.30
N TYR A 210 -3.36 -13.52 -1.57
CA TYR A 210 -3.39 -14.61 -2.55
C TYR A 210 -2.43 -15.73 -2.16
N ALA A 211 -1.20 -15.41 -1.74
CA ALA A 211 -0.20 -16.38 -1.29
C ALA A 211 -0.70 -17.17 -0.07
N ILE A 212 -1.29 -16.48 0.91
CA ILE A 212 -1.92 -17.11 2.08
C ILE A 212 -3.03 -18.07 1.66
N LEU A 213 -3.93 -17.64 0.76
CA LEU A 213 -5.04 -18.46 0.30
C LEU A 213 -4.57 -19.75 -0.40
N GLN A 214 -3.53 -19.68 -1.23
CA GLN A 214 -2.94 -20.87 -1.85
C GLN A 214 -2.46 -21.85 -0.79
N LYS A 215 -1.70 -21.35 0.20
CA LYS A 215 -1.15 -22.19 1.27
C LYS A 215 -2.25 -22.79 2.15
N ALA A 216 -3.27 -22.01 2.50
CA ALA A 216 -4.41 -22.46 3.30
C ALA A 216 -5.19 -23.60 2.61
N LYS A 217 -5.41 -23.51 1.29
CA LYS A 217 -6.07 -24.59 0.52
C LYS A 217 -5.26 -25.89 0.53
N CYS A 218 -3.94 -25.81 0.37
CA CYS A 218 -3.08 -26.99 0.41
C CYS A 218 -3.11 -27.70 1.78
N MET A 219 -3.28 -26.95 2.88
CA MET A 219 -3.39 -27.53 4.21
C MET A 219 -4.74 -28.24 4.42
N GLY A 220 -5.84 -27.69 3.91
CA GLY A 220 -7.17 -28.30 4.05
C GLY A 220 -7.32 -29.63 3.31
N GLU A 221 -6.72 -29.76 2.12
CA GLU A 221 -6.77 -30.98 1.30
C GLU A 221 -5.96 -32.14 1.90
N GLY A 222 -4.90 -31.85 2.67
CA GLY A 222 -4.03 -32.86 3.29
C GLY A 222 -4.66 -33.65 4.45
N SER A 223 -5.82 -33.21 4.96
CA SER A 223 -6.56 -33.91 6.02
C SER A 223 -7.35 -35.13 5.51
N VAL A 224 -7.54 -35.25 4.18
CA VAL A 224 -8.27 -36.34 3.52
C VAL A 224 -7.32 -37.09 2.58
N VAL A 225 -6.42 -37.89 3.15
CA VAL A 225 -5.68 -38.99 2.48
C VAL A 225 -4.80 -38.56 1.27
N ARG A 226 -3.50 -38.32 1.50
CA ARG A 226 -2.45 -38.74 0.55
C ARG A 226 -1.04 -38.70 1.15
N THR A 227 -0.45 -39.88 1.29
CA THR A 227 1.00 -40.08 1.23
C THR A 227 1.47 -39.76 -0.20
N ASP A 228 2.61 -39.08 -0.29
CA ASP A 228 3.51 -39.06 -1.45
C ASP A 228 3.20 -38.06 -2.59
N GLY A 229 3.75 -36.83 -2.46
CA GLY A 229 4.40 -36.18 -3.61
C GLY A 229 4.04 -34.75 -4.00
N CYS A 230 3.03 -34.07 -3.42
CA CYS A 230 2.47 -32.86 -4.05
C CYS A 230 3.14 -31.51 -3.69
N CYS A 231 3.87 -31.37 -2.58
CA CYS A 231 4.35 -30.04 -2.14
C CYS A 231 5.76 -29.65 -2.65
N ARG A 232 6.05 -29.78 -3.94
CA ARG A 232 7.30 -29.24 -4.54
C ARG A 232 7.23 -27.75 -4.97
N GLY A 233 6.15 -27.04 -4.62
CA GLY A 233 5.90 -25.66 -5.09
C GLY A 233 6.18 -24.53 -4.08
N CYS A 234 6.43 -24.83 -2.80
CA CYS A 234 6.77 -23.82 -1.79
C CYS A 234 8.29 -23.61 -1.78
N ASP A 235 8.79 -23.01 -2.85
CA ASP A 235 10.22 -22.82 -3.07
C ASP A 235 10.70 -21.58 -2.29
N VAL A 236 11.64 -21.78 -1.36
CA VAL A 236 12.25 -20.76 -0.47
C VAL A 236 12.90 -19.61 -1.27
N SER A 237 13.08 -19.80 -2.57
CA SER A 237 13.47 -18.79 -3.57
C SER A 237 12.63 -17.50 -3.54
N ILE A 238 11.39 -17.51 -3.03
CA ILE A 238 10.53 -16.30 -2.95
C ILE A 238 11.10 -15.25 -1.96
N TYR A 239 11.77 -15.66 -0.88
CA TYR A 239 12.34 -14.72 0.11
C TYR A 239 13.41 -13.82 -0.50
N TRP A 240 14.31 -14.40 -1.29
CA TRP A 240 15.36 -13.66 -1.99
C TRP A 240 14.83 -12.81 -3.14
N GLN A 241 13.72 -13.23 -3.76
CA GLN A 241 13.04 -12.43 -4.78
C GLN A 241 12.29 -11.25 -4.18
N ALA A 242 11.71 -11.36 -2.99
CA ALA A 242 11.08 -10.21 -2.34
C ALA A 242 12.12 -9.13 -1.97
N LEU A 243 13.29 -9.52 -1.45
CA LEU A 243 14.43 -8.62 -1.26
C LEU A 243 14.96 -8.06 -2.59
N GLY A 244 15.04 -8.89 -3.62
CA GLY A 244 15.39 -8.46 -4.97
C GLY A 244 14.35 -7.53 -5.61
N VAL A 245 13.06 -7.70 -5.26
CA VAL A 245 11.93 -6.86 -5.68
C VAL A 245 11.94 -5.55 -4.90
N SER A 246 12.20 -5.54 -3.60
CA SER A 246 12.40 -4.31 -2.82
C SER A 246 13.60 -3.54 -3.34
N TYR A 247 14.69 -4.23 -3.72
CA TYR A 247 15.85 -3.61 -4.37
C TYR A 247 15.55 -3.17 -5.82
N PHE A 248 14.70 -3.90 -6.54
CA PHE A 248 14.24 -3.53 -7.88
C PHE A 248 13.30 -2.32 -7.83
N PHE A 249 12.33 -2.27 -6.92
CA PHE A 249 11.51 -1.09 -6.65
C PHE A 249 12.39 0.05 -6.15
N PHE A 250 13.34 -0.18 -5.26
CA PHE A 250 14.32 0.84 -4.90
C PHE A 250 15.04 1.37 -6.15
N LYS A 251 15.51 0.50 -7.04
CA LYS A 251 16.15 0.89 -8.31
C LYS A 251 15.21 1.47 -9.37
N VAL A 252 13.93 1.10 -9.38
CA VAL A 252 12.93 1.61 -10.35
C VAL A 252 12.35 2.90 -9.83
N THR A 253 12.02 3.02 -8.56
CA THR A 253 11.69 4.28 -7.89
C THR A 253 12.87 5.25 -8.04
N ILE A 254 14.10 4.87 -7.70
CA ILE A 254 15.29 5.70 -7.96
C ILE A 254 15.50 5.90 -9.47
N GLY A 255 15.34 4.89 -10.30
CA GLY A 255 15.61 4.93 -11.74
C GLY A 255 14.51 5.59 -12.58
N VAL A 256 13.33 5.84 -12.02
CA VAL A 256 12.26 6.65 -12.62
C VAL A 256 12.37 8.05 -12.05
N ILE A 257 12.55 8.19 -10.74
CA ILE A 257 12.64 9.49 -10.05
C ILE A 257 13.93 10.24 -10.43
N LEU A 258 15.12 9.61 -10.43
CA LEU A 258 16.39 10.30 -10.76
C LEU A 258 16.41 10.83 -12.18
N PRO A 259 16.12 10.03 -13.23
CA PRO A 259 16.13 10.55 -14.60
C PRO A 259 15.08 11.62 -14.80
N PHE A 260 13.96 11.56 -14.08
CA PHE A 260 12.93 12.59 -14.14
C PHE A 260 13.41 13.92 -13.52
N PHE A 261 14.07 13.89 -12.36
CA PHE A 261 14.74 15.07 -11.80
C PHE A 261 15.88 15.57 -12.69
N THR A 262 16.58 14.66 -13.38
CA THR A 262 17.67 15.01 -14.30
C THR A 262 17.15 15.68 -15.57
N ILE A 263 16.05 15.17 -16.14
CA ILE A 263 15.36 15.75 -17.31
C ILE A 263 14.73 17.09 -16.93
N HIS A 264 14.09 17.19 -15.77
CA HIS A 264 13.55 18.45 -15.28
C HIS A 264 14.65 19.50 -15.08
N HIS A 265 15.79 19.13 -14.48
CA HIS A 265 16.97 20.00 -14.35
C HIS A 265 17.52 20.43 -15.72
N LEU A 266 17.57 19.53 -16.70
CA LEU A 266 18.00 19.84 -18.07
C LEU A 266 17.06 20.84 -18.76
N ILE A 267 15.77 20.82 -18.45
CA ILE A 267 14.74 21.69 -19.07
C ILE A 267 14.64 23.04 -18.35
N THR A 268 14.71 23.07 -17.03
CA THR A 268 14.46 24.27 -16.22
C THR A 268 15.73 25.01 -15.81
N GLY A 269 16.90 24.36 -15.84
CA GLY A 269 18.16 24.95 -15.39
C GLY A 269 18.29 25.08 -13.87
N ASP A 270 17.27 24.69 -13.11
CA ASP A 270 17.23 24.82 -11.66
C ASP A 270 17.81 23.59 -10.95
N ILE A 271 18.72 23.85 -10.02
CA ILE A 271 19.29 22.86 -9.12
C ILE A 271 18.22 22.55 -8.06
N VAL A 272 17.43 21.50 -8.29
CA VAL A 272 16.73 20.84 -7.17
C VAL A 272 17.80 20.43 -6.17
N SER A 273 17.77 21.03 -4.98
CA SER A 273 18.88 20.94 -4.04
C SER A 273 19.15 19.47 -3.68
N LEU A 274 20.43 19.06 -3.74
CA LEU A 274 20.91 17.73 -3.38
C LEU A 274 20.36 17.25 -2.01
N LYS A 275 19.97 18.18 -1.13
CA LYS A 275 19.38 17.89 0.18
C LYS A 275 18.04 17.17 0.11
N SER A 276 17.19 17.49 -0.87
CA SER A 276 15.86 16.87 -1.02
C SER A 276 15.97 15.41 -1.47
N LEU A 277 16.98 15.11 -2.29
CA LEU A 277 17.31 13.76 -2.74
C LEU A 277 17.91 12.90 -1.60
N VAL A 278 18.81 13.50 -0.81
CA VAL A 278 19.42 12.84 0.38
C VAL A 278 18.35 12.50 1.43
N TRP A 279 17.34 13.36 1.60
CA TRP A 279 16.26 13.12 2.56
C TRP A 279 15.37 11.94 2.15
N LEU A 280 15.01 11.85 0.86
CA LEU A 280 14.20 10.74 0.34
C LEU A 280 14.93 9.39 0.48
N VAL A 281 16.26 9.39 0.26
CA VAL A 281 17.11 8.20 0.46
C VAL A 281 17.20 7.83 1.95
N ALA A 282 17.36 8.81 2.85
CA ALA A 282 17.42 8.57 4.29
C ALA A 282 16.11 8.01 4.86
N VAL A 283 14.94 8.48 4.39
CA VAL A 283 13.64 7.91 4.79
C VAL A 283 13.56 6.44 4.40
N VAL A 284 13.93 6.11 3.16
CA VAL A 284 13.90 4.72 2.67
C VAL A 284 14.88 3.82 3.42
N GLU A 285 16.09 4.31 3.76
CA GLU A 285 17.06 3.57 4.59
C GLU A 285 16.54 3.33 6.01
N TYR A 286 15.89 4.31 6.64
CA TYR A 286 15.34 4.15 8.00
C TYR A 286 14.25 3.08 8.04
N TRP A 287 13.41 2.99 7.01
CA TRP A 287 12.39 1.94 6.89
C TRP A 287 12.99 0.55 6.66
N LEU A 288 14.11 0.45 5.94
CA LEU A 288 14.86 -0.81 5.77
C LEU A 288 15.52 -1.29 7.07
N ILE A 289 15.93 -0.38 7.95
CA ILE A 289 16.45 -0.74 9.28
C ILE A 289 15.32 -1.22 10.21
N PHE A 290 14.16 -0.54 10.18
CA PHE A 290 12.97 -1.00 10.89
C PHE A 290 12.52 -2.41 10.43
N PHE A 291 12.67 -2.71 9.13
CA PHE A 291 12.41 -4.02 8.53
C PHE A 291 13.27 -5.15 9.11
N VAL A 292 14.56 -4.93 9.34
CA VAL A 292 15.46 -5.96 9.89
C VAL A 292 15.08 -6.30 11.34
N VAL A 293 14.67 -5.30 12.12
CA VAL A 293 14.36 -5.45 13.55
C VAL A 293 13.03 -6.18 13.79
N PHE A 294 12.07 -6.11 12.86
CA PHE A 294 10.73 -6.70 13.05
C PHE A 294 10.58 -8.13 12.50
N VAL A 295 11.54 -8.59 11.68
CA VAL A 295 11.50 -9.90 11.02
C VAL A 295 12.30 -10.97 11.77
N GLU A 296 13.21 -10.57 12.66
CA GLU A 296 13.90 -11.46 13.63
C GLU A 296 13.08 -11.68 14.91
#